data_AF-A0A350IEF5-F1
#
_entry.id   AF-A0A350IEF5-F1
#
_cell.length_a   1.000
_cell.length_b   1.000
_cell.length_c   1.000
_cell.angle_alpha   90.00
_cell.angle_beta   90.00
_cell.angle_gamma   90.00
#
_symmetry.space_group_name_H-M   'P 1'
#
loop_
_entity.id
_entity.type
_entity.pdbx_description
1 polymer ?
#
loop_
_entity_poly.entity_id
_entity_poly.type
_entity_poly.pdbx_seq_one_letter_code
_entity_poly.pdbx_strand_id
1 'polypeptide(L)'
;MAYSVKFRRGTTAEHASFTGAAGEVTVNTTTNQLVVHDGATVGGHTVGSGGGATSSGGGVTIYASIAARNAAAANEGDLAFLSDSDTLHINNGSEWIKVWAGPDEKPTWT
;
A
#
# COMPACT_ATOMS: atom_id res chain seq x y z
N MET A 1 -33.17 25.36 5.83
CA MET A 1 -33.30 24.17 6.73
C MET A 1 -32.12 23.26 6.48
N ALA A 2 -31.48 22.74 7.52
CA ALA A 2 -30.42 21.75 7.41
C ALA A 2 -30.80 20.52 8.26
N TYR A 3 -30.63 19.33 7.71
CA TYR A 3 -30.90 18.07 8.41
C TYR A 3 -29.58 17.43 8.83
N SER A 4 -29.52 16.89 10.04
CA SER A 4 -28.39 16.10 10.52
C SER A 4 -28.75 14.62 10.48
N VAL A 5 -27.92 13.82 9.79
CA VAL A 5 -28.07 12.37 9.71
C VAL A 5 -26.96 11.72 10.51
N LYS A 6 -27.34 10.74 11.33
CA LYS A 6 -26.42 9.92 12.11
C LYS A 6 -26.48 8.48 11.59
N PHE A 7 -25.41 8.04 10.93
CA PHE A 7 -25.22 6.64 10.55
C PHE A 7 -25.05 5.73 11.77
N ARG A 8 -25.28 4.42 11.62
CA ARG A 8 -24.86 3.45 12.65
C ARG A 8 -23.35 3.53 12.83
N ARG A 9 -22.87 3.35 14.06
CA ARG A 9 -21.48 3.61 14.42
C ARG A 9 -20.99 2.67 15.51
N GLY A 10 -19.70 2.40 15.51
CA GLY A 10 -19.02 1.56 16.50
C GLY A 10 -17.51 1.65 16.34
N THR A 11 -16.78 1.09 17.29
CA THR A 11 -15.31 0.95 17.29
C THR A 11 -14.84 -0.09 16.29
N THR A 12 -13.54 -0.12 16.01
CA THR A 12 -12.94 -1.19 15.18
C THR A 12 -13.24 -2.59 15.72
N ALA A 13 -13.26 -2.78 17.05
CA ALA A 13 -13.54 -4.07 17.66
C ALA A 13 -15.00 -4.51 17.46
N GLU A 14 -15.93 -3.57 17.54
CA GLU A 14 -17.34 -3.84 17.28
C GLU A 14 -17.59 -4.13 15.78
N HIS A 15 -16.92 -3.39 14.89
CA HIS A 15 -16.97 -3.68 13.45
C HIS A 15 -16.40 -5.05 13.10
N ALA A 16 -15.34 -5.50 13.78
CA ALA A 16 -14.67 -6.77 13.49
C ALA A 16 -15.54 -8.03 13.62
N SER A 17 -16.73 -7.92 14.24
CA SER A 17 -17.71 -9.01 14.33
C SER A 17 -19.07 -8.66 13.72
N PHE A 18 -19.22 -7.46 13.14
CA PHE A 18 -20.47 -6.97 12.58
C PHE A 18 -20.52 -7.18 11.05
N THR A 19 -21.61 -7.75 10.56
CA THR A 19 -21.95 -7.78 9.12
C THR A 19 -23.15 -6.88 8.89
N GLY A 20 -22.96 -5.75 8.21
CA GLY A 20 -24.05 -4.87 7.82
C GLY A 20 -24.82 -5.40 6.62
N ALA A 21 -26.02 -4.87 6.39
CA ALA A 21 -26.82 -5.21 5.22
C ALA A 21 -26.18 -4.69 3.92
N ALA A 22 -26.54 -5.29 2.78
CA ALA A 22 -26.06 -4.82 1.47
C ALA A 22 -26.46 -3.34 1.24
N GLY A 23 -25.47 -2.49 0.97
CA GLY A 23 -25.64 -1.05 0.79
C GLY A 23 -25.68 -0.24 2.10
N GLU A 24 -25.49 -0.87 3.25
CA GLU A 24 -25.41 -0.17 4.53
C GLU A 24 -24.09 0.60 4.66
N VAL A 25 -24.16 1.85 5.14
CA VAL A 25 -23.00 2.68 5.49
C VAL A 25 -22.97 2.90 7.00
N THR A 26 -21.83 2.59 7.59
CA THR A 26 -21.57 2.74 9.02
C THR A 26 -20.30 3.57 9.26
N VAL A 27 -20.14 4.11 10.47
CA VAL A 27 -18.94 4.86 10.89
C VAL A 27 -18.13 4.01 11.86
N ASN A 28 -16.86 3.77 11.53
CA ASN A 28 -15.89 3.32 12.51
C ASN A 28 -15.38 4.53 13.30
N THR A 29 -15.71 4.61 14.59
CA THR A 29 -15.39 5.75 15.46
C THR A 29 -13.95 5.72 15.98
N THR A 30 -13.27 4.57 15.91
CA THR A 30 -11.86 4.46 16.27
C THR A 30 -10.99 5.11 15.20
N THR A 31 -11.29 4.86 13.92
CA THR A 31 -10.52 5.38 12.78
C THR A 31 -11.13 6.63 12.16
N ASN A 32 -12.34 7.01 12.58
CA ASN A 32 -13.16 8.05 11.96
C ASN A 32 -13.40 7.83 10.46
N GLN A 33 -13.53 6.57 10.04
CA GLN A 33 -13.74 6.21 8.64
C GLN A 33 -15.15 5.67 8.38
N LEU A 34 -15.60 5.83 7.14
CA LEU A 34 -16.83 5.21 6.65
C LEU A 34 -16.55 3.76 6.26
N VAL A 35 -17.51 2.88 6.52
CA VAL A 35 -17.47 1.46 6.17
C VAL A 35 -18.75 1.11 5.43
N VAL A 36 -18.61 0.57 4.21
CA VAL A 36 -19.70 0.10 3.35
C VAL A 36 -19.85 -1.41 3.49
N HIS A 37 -21.09 -1.90 3.58
CA HIS A 37 -21.40 -3.32 3.74
C HIS A 37 -22.08 -3.92 2.51
N ASP A 38 -21.80 -5.20 2.25
CA ASP A 38 -22.32 -5.98 1.13
C ASP A 38 -23.31 -7.08 1.56
N GLY A 39 -23.62 -7.19 2.87
CA GLY A 39 -24.49 -8.23 3.40
C GLY A 39 -23.80 -9.55 3.73
N ALA A 40 -22.50 -9.69 3.47
CA ALA A 40 -21.77 -10.96 3.64
C ALA A 40 -20.43 -10.79 4.37
N THR A 41 -19.69 -9.73 4.08
CA THR A 41 -18.34 -9.49 4.61
C THR A 41 -18.41 -8.95 6.03
N VAL A 42 -17.94 -9.74 7.01
CA VAL A 42 -17.76 -9.28 8.40
C VAL A 42 -16.75 -8.13 8.43
N GLY A 43 -17.09 -7.03 9.12
CA GLY A 43 -16.27 -5.82 9.19
C GLY A 43 -16.43 -4.86 8.01
N GLY A 44 -17.08 -5.28 6.92
CA GLY A 44 -17.34 -4.44 5.75
C GLY A 44 -16.08 -3.91 5.05
N HIS A 45 -16.28 -2.90 4.21
CA HIS A 45 -15.27 -2.29 3.34
C HIS A 45 -15.01 -0.86 3.76
N THR A 46 -13.82 -0.59 4.29
CA THR A 46 -13.47 0.75 4.76
C THR A 46 -13.19 1.69 3.57
N VAL A 47 -13.90 2.81 3.49
CA VAL A 47 -13.76 3.82 2.43
C VAL A 47 -12.63 4.77 2.76
N GLY A 48 -11.70 4.95 1.83
CA GLY A 48 -10.62 5.92 2.00
C GLY A 48 -9.57 5.48 3.03
N SER A 49 -9.38 4.17 3.22
CA SER A 49 -8.21 3.58 3.92
C SER A 49 -6.88 3.83 3.15
N GLY A 50 -6.80 4.92 2.42
CA GLY A 50 -5.65 5.33 1.62
C GLY A 50 -4.57 5.93 2.50
N GLY A 51 -3.77 5.06 3.12
CA GLY A 51 -2.35 5.19 2.82
C GLY A 51 -2.24 4.89 1.33
N GLY A 52 -2.21 5.94 0.49
CA GLY A 52 -2.14 5.76 -0.94
C GLY A 52 -0.94 4.88 -1.28
N ALA A 53 -1.18 3.67 -1.78
CA ALA A 53 -0.27 3.11 -2.76
C ALA A 53 -0.59 3.84 -4.06
N THR A 54 0.04 4.99 -4.31
CA THR A 54 0.11 5.49 -5.67
C THR A 54 0.85 4.45 -6.50
N SER A 55 0.24 4.10 -7.62
CA SER A 55 0.73 3.28 -8.73
C SER A 55 0.73 1.76 -8.55
N SER A 56 -0.39 1.18 -8.99
CA SER A 56 -0.36 0.16 -10.04
C SER A 56 0.55 0.63 -11.20
N GLY A 57 1.62 -0.11 -11.49
CA GLY A 57 2.14 -0.28 -12.86
C GLY A 57 2.68 0.93 -13.63
N GLY A 58 3.18 1.99 -12.99
CA GLY A 58 3.86 3.09 -13.68
C GLY A 58 5.19 3.43 -13.02
N GLY A 59 6.29 3.35 -13.76
CA GLY A 59 7.65 3.61 -13.26
C GLY A 59 7.72 4.92 -12.47
N VAL A 60 8.06 4.79 -11.20
CA VAL A 60 8.15 5.90 -10.26
C VAL A 60 9.57 6.43 -10.28
N THR A 61 9.82 7.58 -10.92
CA THR A 61 11.05 8.35 -10.70
C THR A 61 10.84 9.24 -9.47
N ILE A 62 11.15 8.69 -8.31
CA ILE A 62 11.11 9.41 -7.03
C ILE A 62 12.51 9.96 -6.72
N TYR A 63 12.64 11.28 -6.57
CA TYR A 63 13.78 11.94 -5.88
C TYR A 63 13.51 12.07 -4.36
N ALA A 64 12.88 11.06 -3.75
CA ALA A 64 12.72 11.02 -2.30
C ALA A 64 13.75 10.04 -1.74
N SER A 65 14.32 10.39 -0.59
CA SER A 65 15.05 9.45 0.23
C SER A 65 14.15 8.25 0.50
N ILE A 66 14.39 7.14 -0.19
CA ILE A 66 13.78 5.85 0.14
C ILE A 66 14.40 5.48 1.49
N ALA A 67 13.69 5.78 2.59
CA ALA A 67 14.10 5.30 3.89
C ALA A 67 14.20 3.78 3.77
N ALA A 68 15.41 3.24 3.91
CA ALA A 68 15.68 1.82 3.76
C ALA A 68 14.70 1.05 4.62
N ARG A 69 13.72 0.41 3.97
CA ARG A 69 12.78 -0.45 4.67
C ARG A 69 13.61 -1.66 5.05
N ASN A 70 13.84 -1.87 6.34
CA ASN A 70 14.48 -3.09 6.82
C ASN A 70 13.48 -4.23 6.63
N ALA A 71 13.22 -4.64 5.38
CA ALA A 71 12.35 -5.74 5.07
C ALA A 71 13.01 -7.02 5.63
N ALA A 72 12.33 -7.69 6.56
CA ALA A 72 12.87 -8.86 7.25
C ALA A 72 13.14 -10.04 6.29
N ALA A 73 12.47 -10.06 5.13
CA ALA A 73 12.73 -10.95 4.02
C ALA A 73 12.44 -10.21 2.71
N ALA A 74 13.30 -10.38 1.72
CA ALA A 74 13.07 -9.88 0.38
C ALA A 74 12.02 -10.73 -0.34
N ASN A 75 11.14 -10.08 -1.09
CA ASN A 75 10.11 -10.69 -1.92
C ASN A 75 10.50 -10.58 -3.41
N GLU A 76 9.88 -11.40 -4.25
CA GLU A 76 10.01 -11.26 -5.70
C GLU A 76 9.62 -9.83 -6.13
N GLY A 77 10.49 -9.21 -6.94
CA GLY A 77 10.35 -7.83 -7.40
C GLY A 77 11.04 -6.78 -6.52
N ASP A 78 11.55 -7.15 -5.34
CA ASP A 78 12.33 -6.21 -4.52
C ASP A 78 13.62 -5.80 -5.23
N LEU A 79 14.03 -4.54 -5.01
CA LEU A 79 15.21 -3.93 -5.61
C LEU A 79 16.25 -3.63 -4.51
N ALA A 80 17.49 -4.05 -4.71
CA ALA A 80 18.60 -3.79 -3.79
C ALA A 80 19.78 -3.14 -4.51
N PHE A 81 20.38 -2.15 -3.86
CA PHE A 81 21.66 -1.59 -4.24
C PHE A 81 22.75 -2.21 -3.37
N LEU A 82 23.72 -2.88 -4.00
CA LEU A 82 24.88 -3.45 -3.32
C LEU A 82 26.02 -2.44 -3.40
N SER A 83 26.27 -1.73 -2.31
CA SER A 83 27.27 -0.66 -2.21
C SER A 83 28.69 -1.11 -2.51
N ASP A 84 29.02 -2.34 -2.13
CA ASP A 84 30.37 -2.89 -2.31
C ASP A 84 30.71 -3.13 -3.79
N SER A 85 29.68 -3.21 -4.64
CA SER A 85 29.82 -3.47 -6.08
C SER A 85 29.20 -2.40 -6.96
N ASP A 86 28.64 -1.33 -6.38
CA ASP A 86 27.91 -0.25 -7.09
C ASP A 86 26.88 -0.79 -8.12
N THR A 87 26.10 -1.78 -7.69
CA THR A 87 25.22 -2.53 -8.60
C THR A 87 23.80 -2.65 -8.08
N LEU A 88 22.88 -2.59 -9.03
CA LEU A 88 21.46 -2.75 -8.80
C LEU A 88 21.05 -4.21 -9.07
N HIS A 89 20.27 -4.80 -8.16
CA HIS A 89 19.77 -6.17 -8.27
C HIS A 89 18.26 -6.23 -8.02
N ILE A 90 17.56 -7.11 -8.74
CA ILE A 90 16.13 -7.43 -8.54
C ILE A 90 16.04 -8.84 -7.94
N ASN A 91 15.16 -9.07 -6.96
CA ASN A 91 14.89 -10.42 -6.46
C ASN A 91 13.86 -11.12 -7.36
N ASN A 92 14.14 -12.34 -7.84
CA ASN A 92 13.20 -13.12 -8.67
C ASN A 92 12.36 -14.14 -7.87
N GLY A 93 12.30 -14.00 -6.55
CA GLY A 93 11.65 -14.93 -5.63
C GLY A 93 12.55 -16.09 -5.17
N SER A 94 13.69 -16.31 -5.80
CA SER A 94 14.66 -17.36 -5.43
C SER A 94 16.08 -16.83 -5.24
N GLU A 95 16.48 -15.82 -6.01
CA GLU A 95 17.81 -15.22 -5.98
C GLU A 95 17.78 -13.73 -6.37
N TRP A 96 18.89 -13.05 -6.14
CA TRP A 96 19.11 -11.67 -6.57
C TRP A 96 19.79 -11.66 -7.94
N ILE A 97 19.08 -11.18 -8.96
CA ILE A 97 19.60 -11.02 -10.31
C ILE A 97 20.15 -9.61 -10.52
N LYS A 98 21.39 -9.50 -10.98
CA LYS A 98 22.00 -8.21 -11.30
C LYS A 98 21.28 -7.59 -12.51
N VAL A 99 20.84 -6.35 -12.36
CA VAL A 99 20.31 -5.56 -13.48
C VAL A 99 21.52 -5.14 -14.33
N TRP A 100 21.74 -5.82 -15.45
CA TRP A 100 22.86 -5.53 -16.35
C TRP A 100 22.59 -4.25 -17.14
N ALA A 101 23.52 -3.28 -17.10
CA ALA A 101 23.43 -2.02 -17.85
C ALA A 101 24.09 -2.05 -19.25
N GLY A 102 24.51 -3.22 -19.75
CA GLY A 102 25.24 -3.32 -21.03
C GLY A 102 26.68 -2.78 -20.96
N PRO A 103 27.43 -2.75 -22.08
CA PRO A 103 28.73 -2.08 -22.14
C PRO A 103 28.55 -0.57 -22.02
N ASP A 104 29.17 -0.01 -20.98
CA ASP A 104 29.23 1.38 -20.54
C ASP A 104 29.07 2.46 -21.63
N GLU A 105 27.85 2.99 -21.81
CA GLU A 105 27.71 4.42 -22.11
C GLU A 105 27.47 5.14 -20.80
N LYS A 106 28.55 5.71 -20.24
CA LYS A 106 28.49 6.53 -19.02
C LYS A 106 27.44 7.64 -19.19
N PRO A 107 26.53 7.85 -18.22
CA PRO A 107 25.76 9.08 -18.20
C PRO A 107 26.73 10.25 -17.94
N THR A 108 26.88 11.12 -18.93
CA THR A 108 27.74 12.32 -18.82
C THR A 108 26.96 13.41 -18.10
N TRP A 109 27.35 13.71 -16.86
CA TRP A 109 26.83 14.84 -16.11
C TRP A 109 27.87 15.97 -16.17
N THR A 110 27.53 17.07 -16.84
CA THR A 110 28.30 18.33 -16.83
C THR A 110 28.22 19.03 -15.49
#